data_AF-A0A183IL93-F1
#
_entry.id   AF-A0A183IL93-F1
#
_cell.length_a   1.000
_cell.length_b   1.000
_cell.length_c   1.000
_cell.angle_alpha   90.00
_cell.angle_beta   90.00
_cell.angle_gamma   90.00
#
_symmetry.space_group_name_H-M   'P 1'
#
loop_
_entity.id
_entity.type
_entity.pdbx_description
1 polymer ?
#
loop_
_entity_poly.entity_id
_entity_poly.type
_entity_poly.pdbx_seq_one_letter_code
_entity_poly.pdbx_strand_id
1 'polypeptide(L)'
;MTTPKVVTAEVFKTLLNEDFSVLLKSCDRADWSLLYPYLLRLIVYEGVVPSHLLTQKQNVCREALLNDFRVNRLNEYLNVAFPELEVELLKDLQTRRKSTQLQTNKQELKSTTTVDVALRFENGDVAQRYFILLSELLSTQQSLSDGFLTSECLRFELLDNLMYLDECSDMLCFAVAEMPQLLSVDGVCEPLLCYRNGPVVIQRLVANFPHTFSVGE
;
A
#
# COMPACT_ATOMS: atom_id res chain seq x y z
N MET A 1 -1.22 -18.14 17.24
CA MET A 1 -0.41 -17.01 16.73
C MET A 1 -0.42 -17.11 15.23
N THR A 2 -1.24 -16.32 14.55
CA THR A 2 -1.32 -16.29 13.09
C THR A 2 -0.10 -15.53 12.57
N THR A 3 0.76 -16.20 11.83
CA THR A 3 1.87 -15.56 11.13
C THR A 3 1.33 -14.72 9.97
N PRO A 4 1.87 -13.52 9.72
CA PRO A 4 1.47 -12.71 8.59
C PRO A 4 1.75 -13.45 7.27
N LYS A 5 0.82 -13.34 6.30
CA LYS A 5 0.94 -14.03 5.00
C LYS A 5 1.96 -13.33 4.12
N VAL A 6 2.81 -14.12 3.45
CA VAL A 6 3.98 -13.68 2.69
C VAL A 6 3.84 -14.24 1.26
N VAL A 7 4.18 -13.46 0.24
CA VAL A 7 4.13 -13.94 -1.16
C VAL A 7 5.19 -15.02 -1.37
N THR A 8 4.84 -16.15 -1.98
CA THR A 8 5.79 -17.23 -2.26
C THR A 8 6.70 -16.89 -3.44
N ALA A 9 7.93 -17.41 -3.44
CA ALA A 9 8.91 -17.16 -4.50
C ALA A 9 8.45 -17.66 -5.88
N GLU A 10 7.60 -18.71 -5.90
CA GLU A 10 7.00 -19.25 -7.12
C GLU A 10 6.02 -18.26 -7.77
N VAL A 11 5.21 -17.59 -6.95
CA VAL A 11 4.29 -16.54 -7.41
C VAL A 11 5.06 -15.38 -8.02
N PHE A 12 6.13 -14.92 -7.37
CA PHE A 12 6.97 -13.82 -7.87
C PHE A 12 7.62 -14.16 -9.22
N LYS A 13 8.17 -15.37 -9.37
CA LYS A 13 8.76 -15.84 -10.64
C LYS A 13 7.72 -15.94 -11.75
N THR A 14 6.53 -16.44 -11.44
CA THR A 14 5.46 -16.58 -12.43
C THR A 14 4.99 -15.22 -12.93
N LEU A 15 4.92 -14.23 -12.02
CA LEU A 15 4.51 -12.87 -12.32
C LEU A 15 5.56 -12.11 -13.15
N LEU A 16 6.87 -12.31 -12.90
CA LEU A 16 7.94 -11.77 -13.74
C LEU A 16 7.92 -12.31 -15.19
N ASN A 17 7.45 -13.54 -15.38
CA ASN A 17 7.34 -14.16 -16.71
C ASN A 17 5.99 -13.88 -17.39
N GLU A 18 5.12 -13.06 -16.77
CA GLU A 18 3.77 -12.71 -17.24
C GLU A 18 2.87 -13.94 -17.55
N ASP A 19 3.15 -15.11 -16.96
CA ASP A 19 2.36 -16.33 -17.21
C ASP A 19 1.23 -16.52 -16.20
N PHE A 20 0.20 -15.70 -16.32
CA PHE A 20 -0.95 -15.73 -15.42
C PHE A 20 -1.75 -17.04 -15.47
N SER A 21 -1.62 -17.83 -16.54
CA SER A 21 -2.25 -19.17 -16.61
C SER A 21 -1.60 -20.18 -15.69
N VAL A 22 -0.28 -20.07 -15.49
CA VAL A 22 0.44 -20.88 -14.51
C VAL A 22 0.09 -20.39 -13.11
N LEU A 23 0.06 -19.08 -12.89
CA LEU A 23 -0.30 -18.48 -11.60
C LEU A 23 -1.64 -19.00 -11.05
N LEU A 24 -2.68 -19.05 -11.90
CA LEU A 24 -4.01 -19.52 -11.51
C LEU A 24 -4.12 -21.03 -11.30
N LYS A 25 -3.19 -21.83 -11.87
CA LYS A 25 -3.24 -23.30 -11.83
C LYS A 25 -2.31 -23.91 -10.80
N SER A 26 -1.12 -23.33 -10.61
CA SER A 26 -0.07 -23.90 -9.75
C SER A 26 -0.02 -23.28 -8.36
N CYS A 27 -0.49 -22.04 -8.19
CA CYS A 27 -0.38 -21.33 -6.92
C CYS A 27 -1.69 -21.34 -6.14
N ASP A 28 -1.59 -21.39 -4.82
CA ASP A 28 -2.78 -21.36 -3.95
C ASP A 28 -3.48 -20.00 -4.04
N ARG A 29 -4.80 -20.00 -3.90
CA ARG A 29 -5.64 -18.79 -3.92
C ARG A 29 -5.24 -17.78 -2.85
N ALA A 30 -4.73 -18.26 -1.71
CA ALA A 30 -4.23 -17.39 -0.67
C ALA A 30 -3.04 -16.53 -1.15
N ASP A 31 -2.17 -17.07 -2.01
CA ASP A 31 -0.91 -16.42 -2.38
C ASP A 31 -1.10 -15.37 -3.47
N TRP A 32 -1.86 -15.67 -4.53
CA TRP A 32 -2.17 -14.65 -5.55
C TRP A 32 -3.21 -13.62 -5.07
N SER A 33 -3.90 -13.86 -3.94
CA SER A 33 -4.74 -12.84 -3.30
C SER A 33 -3.97 -11.65 -2.73
N LEU A 34 -2.67 -11.80 -2.50
CA LEU A 34 -1.78 -10.72 -2.08
C LEU A 34 -1.36 -9.83 -3.25
N LEU A 35 -1.68 -10.23 -4.48
CA LEU A 35 -1.38 -9.52 -5.73
C LEU A 35 -2.61 -8.85 -6.34
N TYR A 36 -3.75 -8.84 -5.63
CA TYR A 36 -4.97 -8.23 -6.13
C TYR A 36 -4.79 -6.75 -6.51
N PRO A 37 -4.02 -5.92 -5.77
CA PRO A 37 -3.79 -4.54 -6.20
C PRO A 37 -3.19 -4.45 -7.61
N TYR A 38 -2.13 -5.22 -7.90
CA TYR A 38 -1.53 -5.26 -9.24
C TYR A 38 -2.50 -5.80 -10.30
N LEU A 39 -3.13 -6.95 -10.03
CA LEU A 39 -4.02 -7.62 -10.98
C LEU A 39 -5.27 -6.80 -11.30
N LEU A 40 -5.84 -6.09 -10.30
CA LEU A 40 -7.00 -5.25 -10.48
C LEU A 40 -6.67 -4.01 -11.32
N ARG A 41 -5.53 -3.37 -11.04
CA ARG A 41 -5.02 -2.26 -11.87
C ARG A 41 -4.79 -2.71 -13.30
N LEU A 42 -4.18 -3.88 -13.49
CA LEU A 42 -3.99 -4.47 -14.80
C LEU A 42 -5.35 -4.62 -15.52
N ILE A 43 -6.37 -5.20 -14.87
CA ILE A 43 -7.70 -5.37 -15.49
C ILE A 43 -8.39 -4.03 -15.83
N VAL A 44 -8.34 -3.07 -14.92
CA VAL A 44 -9.04 -1.78 -15.03
C VAL A 44 -8.35 -0.87 -16.05
N TYR A 45 -7.03 -0.75 -15.97
CA TYR A 45 -6.25 0.08 -16.88
C TYR A 45 -6.00 -0.58 -18.25
N GLU A 46 -5.90 -1.92 -18.34
CA GLU A 46 -5.89 -2.61 -19.64
C GLU A 46 -7.26 -2.60 -20.33
N GLY A 47 -8.36 -2.28 -19.64
CA GLY A 47 -9.64 -1.98 -20.28
C GLY A 47 -9.58 -0.83 -21.30
N VAL A 48 -8.50 -0.05 -21.28
CA VAL A 48 -8.20 1.03 -22.24
C VAL A 48 -7.46 0.52 -23.49
N VAL A 49 -6.86 -0.68 -23.41
CA VAL A 49 -6.17 -1.34 -24.54
C VAL A 49 -7.20 -2.14 -25.34
N PRO A 50 -7.28 -1.98 -26.67
CA PRO A 50 -8.31 -2.64 -27.46
C PRO A 50 -8.22 -4.18 -27.34
N SER A 51 -9.36 -4.80 -27.08
CA SER A 51 -9.60 -6.19 -26.65
C SER A 51 -9.01 -7.31 -27.52
N HIS A 52 -8.42 -7.00 -28.67
CA HIS A 52 -7.75 -7.97 -29.55
C HIS A 52 -6.28 -8.20 -29.17
N LEU A 53 -5.70 -7.35 -28.32
CA LEU A 53 -4.35 -7.51 -27.79
C LEU A 53 -4.32 -8.15 -26.39
N LEU A 54 -5.48 -8.21 -25.70
CA LEU A 54 -5.59 -8.98 -24.46
C LEU A 54 -5.42 -10.45 -24.80
N THR A 55 -4.34 -11.05 -24.32
CA THR A 55 -4.13 -12.49 -24.51
C THR A 55 -5.25 -13.26 -23.81
N GLN A 56 -5.66 -14.40 -24.37
CA GLN A 56 -6.67 -15.29 -23.79
C GLN A 56 -6.44 -15.58 -22.29
N LYS A 57 -5.17 -15.55 -21.86
CA LYS A 57 -4.73 -15.70 -20.46
C LYS A 57 -5.23 -14.59 -19.52
N GLN A 58 -5.26 -13.33 -19.97
CA GLN A 58 -5.75 -12.18 -19.18
C GLN A 58 -7.27 -12.23 -18.98
N ASN A 59 -8.03 -12.74 -19.97
CA ASN A 59 -9.49 -12.89 -19.85
C ASN A 59 -9.88 -13.92 -18.77
N VAL A 60 -9.16 -15.04 -18.65
CA VAL A 60 -9.39 -16.03 -17.59
C VAL A 60 -9.08 -15.44 -16.20
N CYS A 61 -8.04 -14.62 -16.09
CA CYS A 61 -7.73 -13.90 -14.85
C CYS A 61 -8.81 -12.90 -14.48
N ARG A 62 -9.29 -12.14 -15.47
CA ARG A 62 -10.39 -11.19 -15.30
C ARG A 62 -11.66 -11.87 -14.78
N GLU A 63 -12.08 -12.98 -15.39
CA GLU A 63 -13.25 -13.73 -14.91
C GLU A 63 -13.05 -14.30 -13.50
N ALA A 64 -11.87 -14.84 -13.19
CA ALA A 64 -11.58 -15.37 -11.86
C ALA A 64 -11.61 -14.28 -10.78
N LEU A 65 -11.11 -13.08 -11.08
CA LEU A 65 -11.06 -11.94 -10.18
C LEU A 65 -12.43 -11.27 -10.01
N LEU A 66 -13.17 -11.04 -11.09
CA LEU A 66 -14.51 -10.42 -11.02
C LEU A 66 -15.53 -11.26 -10.22
N ASN A 67 -15.32 -12.57 -10.14
CA ASN A 67 -16.14 -13.47 -9.33
C ASN A 67 -15.75 -13.52 -7.84
N ASP A 68 -14.68 -12.83 -7.42
CA ASP A 68 -14.25 -12.78 -6.02
C ASP A 68 -14.89 -11.58 -5.30
N PHE A 69 -15.53 -11.83 -4.15
CA PHE A 69 -16.16 -10.80 -3.32
C PHE A 69 -15.18 -9.72 -2.84
N ARG A 70 -13.89 -10.05 -2.69
CA ARG A 70 -12.86 -9.11 -2.25
C ARG A 70 -12.56 -8.05 -3.30
N VAL A 71 -12.74 -8.38 -4.59
CA VAL A 71 -12.44 -7.46 -5.69
C VAL A 71 -13.38 -6.28 -5.68
N ASN A 72 -14.64 -6.44 -5.28
CA ASN A 72 -15.58 -5.30 -5.15
C ASN A 72 -15.09 -4.27 -4.13
N ARG A 73 -14.59 -4.74 -2.98
CA ARG A 73 -14.01 -3.86 -1.94
C ARG A 73 -12.72 -3.19 -2.42
N LEU A 74 -11.84 -3.93 -3.08
CA LEU A 74 -10.61 -3.35 -3.63
C LEU A 74 -10.87 -2.37 -4.77
N ASN A 75 -11.92 -2.60 -5.56
CA ASN A 75 -12.36 -1.68 -6.58
C ASN A 75 -12.86 -0.37 -5.97
N GLU A 76 -13.49 -0.40 -4.80
CA GLU A 76 -13.81 0.81 -4.04
C GLU A 76 -12.54 1.58 -3.65
N TYR A 77 -11.49 0.88 -3.21
CA TYR A 77 -10.20 1.48 -2.87
C TYR A 77 -9.44 2.06 -4.07
N LEU A 78 -9.62 1.48 -5.26
CA LEU A 78 -9.00 1.97 -6.49
C LEU A 78 -9.74 3.19 -7.08
N ASN A 79 -11.03 3.36 -6.81
CA ASN A 79 -11.84 4.45 -7.38
C ASN A 79 -11.84 5.75 -6.54
N VAL A 80 -10.87 5.90 -5.63
CA VAL A 80 -10.71 7.12 -4.83
C VAL A 80 -10.13 8.24 -5.71
N ALA A 81 -10.52 9.48 -5.42
CA ALA A 81 -9.93 10.67 -6.03
C ALA A 81 -8.51 10.92 -5.51
N PHE A 82 -7.53 10.11 -5.94
CA PHE A 82 -6.13 10.23 -5.55
C PHE A 82 -5.53 11.64 -5.75
N PRO A 83 -5.84 12.40 -6.82
CA PRO A 83 -5.31 13.75 -6.97
C PRO A 83 -5.76 14.72 -5.86
N GLU A 84 -7.00 14.58 -5.37
CA GLU A 84 -7.52 15.43 -4.28
C GLU A 84 -6.86 15.06 -2.95
N LEU A 85 -6.74 13.76 -2.70
CA LEU A 85 -6.05 13.20 -1.54
C LEU A 85 -4.57 13.62 -1.50
N GLU A 86 -3.87 13.59 -2.64
CA GLU A 86 -2.48 14.01 -2.74
C GLU A 86 -2.29 15.48 -2.33
N VAL A 87 -3.19 16.36 -2.79
CA VAL A 87 -3.19 17.79 -2.40
C VAL A 87 -3.43 17.95 -0.89
N GLU A 88 -4.32 17.15 -0.30
CA GLU A 88 -4.59 17.19 1.13
C GLU A 88 -3.38 16.72 1.96
N LEU A 89 -2.75 15.62 1.57
CA LEU A 89 -1.53 15.11 2.21
C LEU A 89 -0.38 16.11 2.13
N LEU A 90 -0.18 16.75 0.97
CA LEU A 90 0.84 17.78 0.81
C LEU A 90 0.60 18.99 1.75
N LYS A 91 -0.65 19.40 1.94
CA LYS A 91 -1.01 20.47 2.89
C LYS A 91 -0.74 20.06 4.34
N ASP A 92 -1.05 18.82 4.71
CA ASP A 92 -0.74 18.27 6.04
C ASP A 92 0.78 18.28 6.30
N LEU A 93 1.58 17.78 5.35
CA LEU A 93 3.03 17.79 5.44
C LEU A 93 3.62 19.19 5.55
N GLN A 94 3.11 20.16 4.80
CA GLN A 94 3.55 21.56 4.89
C GLN A 94 3.22 22.18 6.25
N THR A 95 2.03 21.89 6.79
CA THR A 95 1.59 22.42 8.08
C THR A 95 2.44 21.86 9.22
N ARG A 96 2.77 20.56 9.16
CA ARG A 96 3.66 19.91 10.14
C ARG A 96 5.07 20.51 10.10
N ARG A 97 5.66 20.68 8.92
CA ARG A 97 6.99 21.33 8.78
C ARG A 97 7.03 22.73 9.40
N LYS A 98 5.98 23.54 9.21
CA LYS A 98 5.89 24.88 9.81
C LYS A 98 5.79 24.80 11.34
N SER A 99 5.03 23.86 11.88
CA SER A 99 4.92 23.64 13.34
C SER A 99 6.23 23.17 13.95
N THR A 100 6.96 22.24 13.30
CA THR A 100 8.26 21.76 13.79
C THR A 100 9.30 22.88 13.84
N GLN A 101 9.31 23.80 12.86
CA GLN A 101 10.19 24.98 12.88
C GLN A 101 9.88 25.93 14.04
N LEU A 102 8.60 26.09 14.39
CA LEU A 102 8.15 26.92 15.53
C LEU A 102 8.40 26.26 16.90
N GLN A 103 8.54 24.93 16.96
CA GLN A 103 8.68 24.16 18.20
C GLN A 103 10.12 23.97 18.68
N THR A 104 11.12 24.54 18.01
CA THR A 104 12.51 24.55 18.51
C THR A 104 12.67 25.21 19.90
N ASN A 105 11.63 25.86 20.45
CA ASN A 105 11.62 26.45 21.79
C ASN A 105 10.61 25.87 22.80
N LYS A 106 9.84 24.82 22.49
CA LYS A 106 8.97 24.16 23.49
C LYS A 106 8.90 22.66 23.25
N GLN A 107 9.74 21.93 23.98
CA GLN A 107 9.39 20.58 24.44
C GLN A 107 8.04 20.64 25.17
N GLU A 108 7.31 19.53 25.12
CA GLU A 108 6.00 19.29 25.75
C GLU A 108 4.78 19.63 24.88
N LEU A 109 4.36 18.65 24.05
CA LEU A 109 3.06 17.98 24.24
C LEU A 109 2.97 16.72 23.36
N LYS A 110 3.36 15.57 23.91
CA LYS A 110 3.10 14.25 23.33
C LYS A 110 2.42 13.41 24.40
N SER A 111 1.12 13.11 24.20
CA SER A 111 0.45 11.86 24.62
C SER A 111 -1.08 11.99 24.54
N THR A 112 -1.61 12.28 23.36
CA THR A 112 -2.98 12.01 22.95
C THR A 112 -2.82 11.82 21.44
N THR A 113 -3.02 10.65 20.81
CA THR A 113 -4.17 9.77 20.97
C THR A 113 -3.88 8.44 20.24
N THR A 114 -3.53 7.37 20.95
CA THR A 114 -3.28 6.03 20.34
C THR A 114 -4.51 5.10 20.42
N VAL A 115 -5.67 5.64 20.77
CA VAL A 115 -6.95 4.91 20.80
C VAL A 115 -7.93 5.47 19.76
N ASP A 116 -7.53 6.54 19.07
CA ASP A 116 -8.37 7.27 18.11
C ASP A 116 -7.99 6.94 16.66
N VAL A 117 -6.78 6.47 16.38
CA VAL A 117 -6.35 6.17 14.99
C VAL A 117 -7.13 4.98 14.43
N ALA A 118 -7.17 3.85 15.13
CA ALA A 118 -7.95 2.69 14.69
C ALA A 118 -9.46 3.02 14.59
N LEU A 119 -10.01 3.75 15.56
CA LEU A 119 -11.43 4.12 15.55
C LEU A 119 -11.78 5.08 14.41
N ARG A 120 -10.91 6.04 14.11
CA ARG A 120 -11.07 6.95 12.95
C ARG A 120 -10.90 6.21 11.63
N PHE A 121 -10.03 5.20 11.59
CA PHE A 121 -9.89 4.34 10.42
C PHE A 121 -11.16 3.52 10.18
N GLU A 122 -11.73 2.90 11.23
CA GLU A 122 -12.94 2.09 11.10
C GLU A 122 -14.17 2.92 10.68
N ASN A 123 -14.35 4.09 11.28
CA ASN A 123 -15.48 4.98 11.00
C ASN A 123 -15.30 5.86 9.75
N GLY A 124 -14.06 5.97 9.26
CA GLY A 124 -13.73 6.80 8.12
C GLY A 124 -14.20 6.19 6.80
N ASP A 125 -14.54 7.06 5.85
CA ASP A 125 -14.69 6.66 4.46
C ASP A 125 -13.33 6.26 3.86
N VAL A 126 -13.34 5.71 2.65
CA VAL A 126 -12.13 5.19 2.02
C VAL A 126 -11.04 6.27 1.88
N ALA A 127 -11.42 7.50 1.51
CA ALA A 127 -10.48 8.61 1.38
C ALA A 127 -9.83 8.97 2.73
N GLN A 128 -10.63 9.04 3.81
CA GLN A 128 -10.12 9.27 5.16
C GLN A 128 -9.19 8.15 5.64
N ARG A 129 -9.51 6.89 5.32
CA ARG A 129 -8.64 5.75 5.63
C ARG A 129 -7.28 5.88 4.95
N TYR A 130 -7.26 6.25 3.67
CA TYR A 130 -6.02 6.53 2.96
C TYR A 130 -5.25 7.69 3.60
N PHE A 131 -5.95 8.77 3.92
CA PHE A 131 -5.33 9.94 4.54
C PHE A 131 -4.65 9.58 5.87
N ILE A 132 -5.34 8.84 6.75
CA ILE A 132 -4.80 8.40 8.04
C ILE A 132 -3.54 7.54 7.83
N LEU A 133 -3.64 6.51 6.99
CA LEU A 133 -2.55 5.57 6.70
C LEU A 133 -1.32 6.29 6.13
N LEU A 134 -1.52 7.17 5.14
CA LEU A 134 -0.42 7.85 4.46
C LEU A 134 0.17 8.98 5.30
N SER A 135 -0.64 9.69 6.09
CA SER A 135 -0.15 10.75 6.99
C SER A 135 0.81 10.18 8.05
N GLU A 136 0.51 9.02 8.63
CA GLU A 136 1.39 8.36 9.62
C GLU A 136 2.71 7.89 8.99
N LEU A 137 2.63 7.28 7.80
CA LEU A 137 3.81 6.86 7.04
C LEU A 137 4.72 8.05 6.68
N LEU A 138 4.14 9.10 6.07
CA LEU A 138 4.87 10.28 5.64
C LEU A 138 5.44 11.07 6.82
N SER A 139 4.73 11.11 7.96
CA SER A 139 5.25 11.70 9.19
C SER A 139 6.51 10.98 9.68
N THR A 140 6.55 9.66 9.54
CA THR A 140 7.74 8.87 9.92
C THR A 140 8.88 9.09 8.94
N GLN A 141 8.58 9.16 7.65
CA GLN A 141 9.57 9.52 6.63
C GLN A 141 10.20 10.90 6.89
N GLN A 142 9.42 11.90 7.30
CA GLN A 142 9.95 13.21 7.71
C GLN A 142 10.82 13.12 8.97
N SER A 143 10.38 12.34 9.97
CA SER A 143 11.15 12.18 11.21
C SER A 143 12.49 11.49 10.96
N LEU A 144 12.52 10.55 10.01
CA LEU A 144 13.73 9.89 9.52
C LEU A 144 14.67 10.88 8.81
N SER A 145 14.15 11.70 7.89
CA SER A 145 14.97 12.68 7.17
C SER A 145 15.59 13.72 8.10
N ASP A 146 14.89 14.09 9.16
CA ASP A 146 15.36 15.08 10.14
C ASP A 146 16.26 14.45 11.23
N GLY A 147 16.48 13.12 11.20
CA GLY A 147 17.31 12.41 12.17
C GLY A 147 16.70 12.24 13.57
N PHE A 148 15.42 12.56 13.74
CA PHE A 148 14.69 12.44 15.01
C PHE A 148 13.93 11.12 15.08
N LEU A 149 14.65 10.00 15.09
CA LEU A 149 14.04 8.71 15.40
C LEU A 149 13.73 8.63 16.90
N THR A 150 12.46 8.81 17.25
CA THR A 150 11.97 8.59 18.62
C THR A 150 11.33 7.22 18.74
N SER A 151 11.31 6.64 19.94
CA SER A 151 10.68 5.32 20.19
C SER A 151 9.18 5.28 19.83
N GLU A 152 8.53 6.44 19.71
CA GLU A 152 7.14 6.56 19.23
C GLU A 152 7.03 6.38 17.71
N CYS A 153 8.08 6.67 16.93
CA CYS A 153 8.16 6.38 15.49
C CYS A 153 8.26 4.87 15.20
N LEU A 154 8.33 4.02 16.25
CA LEU A 154 8.43 2.56 16.14
C LEU A 154 7.09 1.85 16.34
N ARG A 155 5.97 2.58 16.46
CA ARG A 155 4.63 2.00 16.53
C ARG A 155 3.77 2.56 15.40
N PHE A 156 3.33 1.68 14.51
CA PHE A 156 2.32 2.01 13.50
C PHE A 156 1.07 1.24 13.86
N GLU A 157 0.09 1.90 14.49
CA GLU A 157 -1.06 1.22 15.10
C GLU A 157 -1.81 0.33 14.10
N LEU A 158 -1.99 0.81 12.88
CA LEU A 158 -2.67 0.08 11.80
C LEU A 158 -1.82 -1.08 11.24
N LEU A 159 -0.54 -0.85 10.92
CA LEU A 159 0.32 -1.88 10.33
C LEU A 159 0.80 -2.93 11.34
N ASP A 160 0.92 -2.59 12.62
CA ASP A 160 1.29 -3.53 13.67
C ASP A 160 0.12 -4.47 14.03
N ASN A 161 -1.12 -4.08 13.73
CA ASN A 161 -2.31 -4.90 13.95
C ASN A 161 -2.65 -5.78 12.73
N LEU A 162 -2.59 -7.10 12.92
CA LEU A 162 -2.87 -8.09 11.88
C LEU A 162 -4.29 -8.00 11.29
N MET A 163 -5.25 -7.40 12.01
CA MET A 163 -6.61 -7.21 11.50
C MET A 163 -6.68 -6.21 10.36
N TYR A 164 -5.85 -5.16 10.40
CA TYR A 164 -5.82 -4.11 9.37
C TYR A 164 -4.69 -4.32 8.36
N LEU A 165 -3.68 -5.14 8.69
CA LEU A 165 -2.48 -5.34 7.86
C LEU A 165 -2.79 -5.67 6.39
N ASP A 166 -3.73 -6.56 6.12
CA ASP A 166 -4.07 -6.94 4.74
C ASP A 166 -4.71 -5.76 3.99
N GLU A 167 -5.67 -5.07 4.60
CA GLU A 167 -6.34 -3.90 4.02
C GLU A 167 -5.34 -2.74 3.80
N CYS A 168 -4.52 -2.42 4.79
CA CYS A 168 -3.52 -1.37 4.68
C CYS A 168 -2.43 -1.70 3.65
N SER A 169 -2.06 -2.97 3.50
CA SER A 169 -1.10 -3.39 2.45
C SER A 169 -1.67 -3.15 1.06
N ASP A 170 -2.94 -3.54 0.83
CA ASP A 170 -3.61 -3.36 -0.44
C ASP A 170 -3.76 -1.86 -0.78
N MET A 171 -4.17 -1.06 0.19
CA MET A 171 -4.25 0.40 0.07
C MET A 171 -2.89 1.02 -0.25
N LEU A 172 -1.82 0.65 0.46
CA LEU A 172 -0.48 1.16 0.16
C LEU A 172 -0.05 0.83 -1.27
N CYS A 173 -0.36 -0.37 -1.76
CA CYS A 173 -0.05 -0.75 -3.14
C CYS A 173 -0.79 0.15 -4.15
N PHE A 174 -2.06 0.48 -3.93
CA PHE A 174 -2.78 1.42 -4.79
C PHE A 174 -2.24 2.86 -4.66
N ALA A 175 -1.93 3.31 -3.44
CA ALA A 175 -1.44 4.67 -3.22
C ALA A 175 -0.11 4.94 -3.93
N VAL A 176 0.86 4.02 -3.81
CA VAL A 176 2.18 4.12 -4.49
C VAL A 176 2.01 4.13 -6.02
N ALA A 177 1.04 3.38 -6.49
CA ALA A 177 0.71 3.23 -7.89
C ALA A 177 0.09 4.48 -8.52
N GLU A 178 -0.82 5.14 -7.80
CA GLU A 178 -1.64 6.24 -8.30
C GLU A 178 -1.07 7.63 -7.95
N MET A 179 -0.20 7.72 -6.95
CA MET A 179 0.47 8.97 -6.54
C MET A 179 2.01 8.87 -6.65
N PRO A 180 2.57 8.55 -7.83
CA PRO A 180 4.02 8.33 -7.99
C PRO A 180 4.88 9.58 -7.77
N GLN A 181 4.29 10.78 -7.78
CA GLN A 181 4.98 12.04 -7.50
C GLN A 181 5.20 12.26 -5.99
N LEU A 182 4.28 11.76 -5.16
CA LEU A 182 4.37 11.84 -3.70
C LEU A 182 5.02 10.59 -3.09
N LEU A 183 4.73 9.41 -3.62
CA LEU A 183 5.12 8.12 -3.07
C LEU A 183 5.97 7.35 -4.09
N SER A 184 7.17 6.96 -3.70
CA SER A 184 8.00 6.00 -4.43
C SER A 184 8.10 4.69 -3.66
N VAL A 185 8.32 3.57 -4.36
CA VAL A 185 8.51 2.26 -3.71
C VAL A 185 9.63 2.35 -2.67
N ASP A 186 10.77 2.93 -3.03
CA ASP A 186 11.93 3.08 -2.13
C ASP A 186 11.60 3.99 -0.93
N GLY A 187 10.94 5.12 -1.19
CA GLY A 187 10.59 6.10 -0.16
C GLY A 187 9.56 5.59 0.84
N VAL A 188 8.69 4.65 0.43
CA VAL A 188 7.76 3.95 1.32
C VAL A 188 8.44 2.81 2.07
N CYS A 189 9.41 2.13 1.46
CA CYS A 189 10.11 1.02 2.11
C CYS A 189 10.96 1.48 3.32
N GLU A 190 11.62 2.63 3.21
CA GLU A 190 12.47 3.16 4.29
C GLU A 190 11.74 3.35 5.64
N PRO A 191 10.61 4.09 5.73
CA PRO A 191 9.84 4.18 6.97
C PRO A 191 9.26 2.84 7.40
N LEU A 192 8.88 1.96 6.46
CA LEU A 192 8.34 0.65 6.80
C LEU A 192 9.33 -0.22 7.59
N LEU A 193 10.64 -0.09 7.36
CA LEU A 193 11.66 -0.83 8.12
C LEU A 193 11.65 -0.55 9.63
N CYS A 194 11.04 0.56 10.06
CA CYS A 194 10.93 0.92 11.46
C CYS A 194 9.84 0.14 12.22
N TYR A 195 8.96 -0.59 11.52
CA TYR A 195 7.78 -1.23 12.13
C TYR A 195 7.86 -2.75 12.14
N ARG A 196 7.13 -3.38 13.05
CA ARG A 196 7.20 -4.82 13.30
C ARG A 196 6.81 -5.65 12.08
N ASN A 197 5.72 -5.29 11.43
CA ASN A 197 5.21 -5.99 10.24
C ASN A 197 5.69 -5.34 8.93
N GLY A 198 6.54 -4.31 9.01
CA GLY A 198 7.08 -3.59 7.85
C GLY A 198 7.70 -4.50 6.78
N PRO A 199 8.56 -5.47 7.13
CA PRO A 199 9.14 -6.39 6.15
C PRO A 199 8.11 -7.18 5.34
N VAL A 200 6.96 -7.53 5.94
CA VAL A 200 5.87 -8.22 5.23
C VAL A 200 5.19 -7.28 4.25
N VAL A 201 4.93 -6.04 4.66
CA VAL A 201 4.31 -5.02 3.80
C VAL A 201 5.23 -4.70 2.62
N ILE A 202 6.53 -4.51 2.87
CA ILE A 202 7.54 -4.30 1.83
C ILE A 202 7.54 -5.46 0.83
N GLN A 203 7.50 -6.70 1.34
CA GLN A 203 7.53 -7.88 0.50
C GLN A 203 6.30 -7.97 -0.42
N ARG A 204 5.11 -7.58 0.07
CA ARG A 204 3.89 -7.48 -0.75
C ARG A 204 3.94 -6.31 -1.72
N LEU A 205 4.46 -5.16 -1.29
CA LEU A 205 4.62 -3.98 -2.12
C LEU A 205 5.51 -4.31 -3.33
N VAL A 206 6.70 -4.83 -3.07
CA VAL A 206 7.65 -5.28 -4.10
C VAL A 206 7.02 -6.28 -5.07
N ALA A 207 6.24 -7.24 -4.57
CA ALA A 207 5.56 -8.22 -5.42
C ALA A 207 4.47 -7.61 -6.31
N ASN A 208 3.84 -6.51 -5.90
CA ASN A 208 2.84 -5.78 -6.69
C ASN A 208 3.45 -4.76 -7.67
N PHE A 209 4.78 -4.57 -7.64
CA PHE A 209 5.50 -3.68 -8.55
C PHE A 209 6.66 -4.42 -9.26
N PRO A 210 6.37 -5.45 -10.08
CA PRO A 210 7.41 -6.26 -10.71
C PRO A 210 8.29 -5.50 -11.69
N HIS A 211 7.73 -4.48 -12.35
CA HIS A 211 8.45 -3.66 -13.33
C HIS A 211 9.59 -2.83 -12.71
N THR A 212 9.56 -2.60 -11.39
CA THR A 212 10.64 -1.91 -10.68
C THR A 212 11.92 -2.77 -10.61
N PHE A 213 11.81 -4.07 -10.91
CA PHE A 213 12.90 -5.04 -10.85
C PHE A 213 13.24 -5.66 -12.21
N SER A 214 12.80 -5.05 -13.32
CA SER A 214 13.25 -5.51 -14.63
C SER A 214 14.77 -5.51 -14.65
N VAL A 215 15.34 -6.71 -14.85
CA VAL A 215 16.76 -6.86 -15.13
C VAL A 215 16.99 -6.03 -16.38
N GLY A 216 17.78 -4.95 -16.24
CA GLY A 216 18.17 -4.14 -17.39
C GLY A 216 18.67 -5.07 -18.50
N GLU A 217 18.06 -4.96 -19.68
CA GLU A 217 18.69 -5.42 -20.91
C GLU A 217 20.01 -4.66 -21.14
#